data_AF-A0A7J9XWY5-F1
#
_entry.id   AF-A0A7J9XWY5-F1
#
_cell.length_a   1.000
_cell.length_b   1.000
_cell.length_c   1.000
_cell.angle_alpha   90.00
_cell.angle_beta   90.00
_cell.angle_gamma   90.00
#
_symmetry.space_group_name_H-M   'P 1'
#
loop_
_entity.id
_entity.type
_entity.pdbx_description
1 polymer ?
#
loop_
_entity_poly.entity_id
_entity_poly.type
_entity_poly.pdbx_seq_one_letter_code
_entity_poly.pdbx_strand_id
1 'polypeptide(L)'
;MAGHTVAGRPGGVASAATDVIEDYLDDISRRLPGPRRARNAAIEELRDGLYEALDTHRARGLGDLGAACQAVAESGSAVLVADAYTPVLADLHARRTSQALIATGPFVGLLWLFALVPGEPPTALLVGLPAVGAAVAIGAVAALLALAVTGRAGRWLPAAPQL
;
A
#
# COMPACT_ATOMS: atom_id res chain seq x y z
N MET A 1 7.82 -50.87 -33.20
CA MET A 1 7.97 -50.30 -31.84
C MET A 1 8.49 -48.88 -31.98
N ALA A 2 7.59 -47.90 -32.08
CA ALA A 2 7.96 -46.48 -32.10
C ALA A 2 7.45 -45.85 -30.80
N GLY A 3 8.38 -45.49 -29.92
CA GLY A 3 8.07 -44.78 -28.69
C GLY A 3 7.62 -43.36 -29.01
N HIS A 4 6.38 -43.04 -28.62
CA HIS A 4 5.86 -41.68 -28.68
C HIS A 4 6.35 -40.93 -27.45
N THR A 5 7.41 -40.14 -27.62
CA THR A 5 7.83 -39.15 -26.63
C THR A 5 6.77 -38.05 -26.61
N VAL A 6 5.87 -38.10 -25.62
CA VAL A 6 4.95 -36.99 -25.32
C VAL A 6 5.81 -35.86 -24.78
N ALA A 7 6.18 -34.92 -25.66
CA ALA A 7 6.73 -33.65 -25.25
C ALA A 7 5.67 -32.95 -24.39
N GLY A 8 5.91 -32.89 -23.08
CA GLY A 8 5.07 -32.15 -22.14
C GLY A 8 4.90 -30.72 -22.66
N ARG A 9 3.64 -30.26 -22.76
CA ARG A 9 3.31 -28.94 -23.32
C ARG A 9 4.04 -27.88 -22.46
N PRO A 10 5.02 -27.13 -23.00
CA PRO A 10 5.87 -26.25 -22.19
C PRO A 10 5.08 -25.17 -21.43
N GLY A 11 3.91 -24.78 -21.94
CA GLY A 11 3.03 -23.83 -21.23
C GLY A 11 2.31 -24.39 -20.00
N GLY A 12 2.16 -25.71 -19.85
CA GLY A 12 1.43 -26.30 -18.72
C GLY A 12 2.17 -26.19 -17.39
N VAL A 13 3.50 -26.35 -17.42
CA VAL A 13 4.33 -26.28 -16.22
C VAL A 13 4.55 -24.83 -15.79
N ALA A 14 4.74 -23.91 -16.74
CA ALA A 14 4.81 -22.48 -16.45
C ALA A 14 3.49 -21.92 -15.89
N SER A 15 2.34 -22.42 -16.37
CA SER A 15 1.03 -22.10 -15.79
C SER A 15 0.93 -22.62 -14.35
N ALA A 16 1.30 -23.88 -14.11
CA ALA A 16 1.26 -24.45 -12.76
C ALA A 16 2.18 -23.70 -11.76
N ALA A 17 3.34 -23.23 -12.21
CA ALA A 17 4.23 -22.41 -11.40
C ALA A 17 3.60 -21.05 -11.03
N THR A 18 2.91 -20.43 -11.98
CA THR A 18 2.15 -19.19 -11.78
C THR A 18 1.01 -19.43 -10.78
N ASP A 19 0.25 -20.51 -10.93
CA ASP A 19 -0.86 -20.87 -10.06
C ASP A 19 -0.39 -21.05 -8.60
N VAL A 20 0.76 -21.69 -8.36
CA VAL A 20 1.35 -21.84 -7.01
C VAL A 20 1.65 -20.50 -6.35
N ILE A 21 2.22 -19.55 -7.10
CA ILE A 21 2.54 -18.21 -6.57
C ILE A 21 1.26 -17.42 -6.30
N GLU A 22 0.34 -17.39 -7.25
CA GLU A 22 -0.90 -16.62 -7.10
C GLU A 22 -1.79 -17.21 -5.99
N ASP A 23 -1.89 -18.54 -5.83
CA ASP A 23 -2.62 -19.17 -4.72
C ASP A 23 -2.05 -18.76 -3.36
N TYR A 24 -0.72 -18.70 -3.25
CA TYR A 24 -0.03 -18.25 -2.03
C TYR A 24 -0.30 -16.76 -1.73
N LEU A 25 -0.21 -15.91 -2.75
CA LEU A 25 -0.53 -14.47 -2.64
C LEU A 25 -2.00 -14.25 -2.27
N ASP A 26 -2.90 -15.04 -2.83
CA ASP A 26 -4.32 -15.00 -2.53
C ASP A 26 -4.58 -15.33 -1.06
N ASP A 27 -3.89 -16.35 -0.54
CA ASP A 27 -3.93 -16.72 0.87
C ASP A 27 -3.42 -15.63 1.79
N ILE A 28 -2.31 -14.98 1.43
CA ILE A 28 -1.79 -13.83 2.16
C ILE A 28 -2.79 -12.69 2.12
N SER A 29 -3.35 -12.39 0.94
CA SER A 29 -4.33 -11.32 0.77
C SER A 29 -5.51 -11.51 1.71
N ARG A 30 -6.09 -12.71 1.81
CA ARG A 30 -7.23 -13.02 2.67
C ARG A 30 -6.98 -12.71 4.16
N ARG A 31 -5.71 -12.68 4.58
CA ARG A 31 -5.28 -12.45 5.97
C ARG A 31 -4.83 -11.02 6.24
N LEU A 32 -4.40 -10.26 5.23
CA LEU A 32 -3.91 -8.89 5.41
C LEU A 32 -5.02 -7.94 5.91
N PRO A 33 -4.81 -7.22 7.03
CA PRO A 33 -5.73 -6.21 7.51
C PRO A 33 -5.58 -4.88 6.75
N GLY A 34 -6.56 -3.99 6.92
CA GLY A 34 -6.46 -2.60 6.48
C GLY A 34 -7.09 -2.28 5.12
N PRO A 35 -6.92 -1.04 4.64
CA PRO A 35 -7.64 -0.53 3.46
C PRO A 35 -7.18 -1.21 2.17
N ARG A 36 -8.13 -1.46 1.26
CA ARG A 36 -7.92 -2.19 -0.02
C ARG A 36 -6.69 -1.71 -0.80
N ARG A 37 -6.49 -0.40 -0.93
CA ARG A 37 -5.34 0.16 -1.68
C ARG A 37 -3.99 -0.21 -1.07
N ALA A 38 -3.85 -0.19 0.25
CA ALA A 38 -2.59 -0.51 0.92
C ALA A 38 -2.31 -2.02 0.83
N ARG A 39 -3.34 -2.85 0.99
CA ARG A 39 -3.25 -4.30 0.79
C ARG A 39 -2.81 -4.64 -0.62
N ASN A 40 -3.44 -4.04 -1.65
CA ASN A 40 -3.08 -4.32 -3.03
C ASN A 40 -1.62 -3.93 -3.34
N ALA A 41 -1.13 -2.80 -2.82
CA ALA A 41 0.26 -2.41 -3.00
C ALA A 41 1.23 -3.40 -2.35
N ALA A 42 0.91 -3.91 -1.15
CA ALA A 42 1.73 -4.92 -0.49
C ALA A 42 1.72 -6.27 -1.25
N ILE A 43 0.58 -6.67 -1.81
CA ILE A 43 0.49 -7.89 -2.63
C ILE A 43 1.27 -7.75 -3.93
N GLU A 44 1.28 -6.58 -4.56
CA GLU A 44 2.06 -6.33 -5.78
C GLU A 44 3.56 -6.46 -5.51
N GLU A 45 4.05 -5.83 -4.44
CA GLU A 45 5.47 -5.92 -4.04
C GLU A 45 5.87 -7.38 -3.75
N LEU A 46 5.01 -8.11 -3.03
CA LEU A 46 5.28 -9.50 -2.71
C LEU A 46 5.25 -10.39 -3.95
N ARG A 47 4.36 -10.10 -4.91
CA ARG A 47 4.32 -10.76 -6.21
C ARG A 47 5.64 -10.57 -6.94
N ASP A 48 6.10 -9.33 -7.06
CA ASP A 48 7.35 -9.01 -7.75
C ASP A 48 8.54 -9.75 -7.10
N GLY A 49 8.63 -9.72 -5.76
CA GLY A 49 9.67 -10.44 -5.02
C GLY A 49 9.63 -11.96 -5.21
N LEU A 50 8.43 -12.57 -5.29
CA LEU A 50 8.27 -14.00 -5.55
C LEU A 50 8.69 -14.38 -6.98
N TYR A 51 8.39 -13.55 -7.98
CA TYR A 51 8.86 -13.79 -9.35
C TYR A 51 10.37 -13.58 -9.49
N GLU A 52 10.96 -12.63 -8.78
CA GLU A 52 12.42 -12.47 -8.72
C GLU A 52 13.10 -13.70 -8.08
N ALA A 53 12.53 -14.23 -6.99
CA ALA A 53 13.00 -15.46 -6.36
C ALA A 53 12.83 -16.68 -7.27
N LEU A 54 11.70 -16.79 -7.97
CA LEU A 54 11.45 -17.82 -8.98
C LEU A 54 12.54 -17.79 -10.07
N ASP A 55 12.83 -16.62 -10.62
CA ASP A 55 13.85 -16.46 -11.66
C ASP A 55 15.26 -16.76 -11.13
N THR A 56 15.54 -16.40 -9.88
CA THR A 56 16.78 -16.78 -9.20
C THR A 56 16.93 -18.30 -9.07
N HIS A 57 15.88 -19.01 -8.69
CA HIS A 57 15.89 -20.47 -8.58
C HIS A 57 15.97 -21.16 -9.93
N ARG A 58 15.31 -20.63 -10.96
CA ARG A 58 15.47 -21.07 -12.35
C ARG A 58 16.91 -20.94 -12.82
N ALA A 59 17.55 -19.80 -12.54
CA ALA A 59 18.95 -19.58 -12.89
C ALA A 59 19.91 -20.57 -12.18
N ARG A 60 19.50 -21.12 -11.03
CA ARG A 60 20.22 -22.18 -10.29
C ARG A 60 19.92 -23.60 -10.81
N GLY A 61 19.10 -23.74 -11.86
CA GLY A 61 18.81 -25.01 -12.53
C GLY A 61 17.57 -25.74 -12.03
N LEU A 62 16.76 -25.13 -11.15
CA LEU A 62 15.44 -25.68 -10.80
C LEU A 62 14.46 -25.51 -11.97
N GLY A 63 13.64 -26.53 -12.22
CA GLY A 63 12.52 -26.41 -13.16
C GLY A 63 11.42 -25.48 -12.63
N ASP A 64 10.61 -24.89 -13.51
CA ASP A 64 9.61 -23.86 -13.19
C ASP A 64 8.80 -24.12 -11.91
N LEU A 65 8.16 -25.30 -11.83
CA LEU A 65 7.34 -25.65 -10.67
C LEU A 65 8.16 -25.81 -9.39
N GLY A 66 9.35 -26.41 -9.49
CA GLY A 66 10.25 -26.57 -8.35
C GLY A 66 10.79 -25.23 -7.85
N ALA A 67 11.11 -24.33 -8.78
CA ALA A 67 11.54 -22.97 -8.48
C ALA A 67 10.44 -22.16 -7.80
N ALA A 68 9.18 -22.28 -8.25
CA ALA A 68 8.02 -21.63 -7.62
C ALA A 68 7.78 -22.15 -6.20
N CYS A 69 7.77 -23.48 -6.01
CA CYS A 69 7.64 -24.09 -4.70
C CYS A 69 8.76 -23.64 -3.75
N GLN A 70 10.00 -23.54 -4.25
CA GLN A 70 11.15 -23.09 -3.46
C GLN A 70 11.02 -21.61 -3.08
N ALA A 71 10.60 -20.74 -4.01
CA ALA A 71 10.38 -19.32 -3.74
C ALA A 71 9.30 -19.10 -2.65
N VAL A 72 8.19 -19.85 -2.73
CA VAL A 72 7.13 -19.81 -1.71
C VAL A 72 7.64 -20.38 -0.38
N ALA A 73 8.38 -21.50 -0.40
CA ALA A 73 8.91 -22.11 0.82
C ALA A 73 9.89 -21.19 1.56
N GLU A 74 10.74 -20.46 0.83
CA GLU A 74 11.67 -19.48 1.39
C GLU A 74 10.98 -18.26 1.99
N SER A 75 9.84 -17.85 1.41
CA SER A 75 9.01 -16.77 1.95
C SER A 75 8.31 -17.17 3.26
N GLY A 76 8.12 -18.47 3.50
CA GLY A 76 7.48 -19.02 4.69
C GLY A 76 5.96 -19.09 4.57
N SER A 77 5.27 -19.31 5.69
CA SER A 77 3.81 -19.48 5.68
C SER A 77 3.07 -18.16 5.42
N ALA A 78 1.93 -18.24 4.74
CA ALA A 78 1.09 -17.06 4.47
C ALA A 78 0.67 -16.31 5.75
N VAL A 79 0.53 -17.03 6.88
CA VAL A 79 0.23 -16.43 8.19
C VAL A 79 1.41 -15.60 8.69
N LEU A 80 2.62 -16.16 8.65
CA LEU A 80 3.83 -15.46 9.08
C LEU A 80 4.05 -14.16 8.29
N VAL A 81 3.88 -14.23 6.97
CA VAL A 81 4.03 -13.06 6.10
C VAL A 81 2.95 -12.02 6.39
N ALA A 82 1.68 -12.43 6.52
CA ALA A 82 0.60 -11.49 6.86
C ALA A 82 0.82 -10.80 8.22
N ASP A 83 1.28 -11.55 9.22
CA ASP A 83 1.58 -11.00 10.55
C ASP A 83 2.74 -9.99 10.50
N ALA A 84 3.79 -10.27 9.71
CA ALA A 84 4.90 -9.36 9.50
C ALA A 84 4.49 -8.04 8.81
N TYR A 85 3.52 -8.08 7.90
CA TYR A 85 3.01 -6.88 7.21
C TYR A 85 1.99 -6.07 8.02
N THR A 86 1.35 -6.69 9.01
CA THR A 86 0.33 -6.05 9.85
C THR A 86 0.80 -4.75 10.52
N PRO A 87 1.96 -4.69 11.23
CA PRO A 87 2.42 -3.44 11.86
C PRO A 87 2.74 -2.35 10.83
N VAL A 88 3.28 -2.71 9.66
CA VAL A 88 3.60 -1.75 8.58
C VAL A 88 2.32 -1.10 8.05
N LEU A 89 1.29 -1.91 7.80
CA LEU A 89 -0.01 -1.41 7.34
C LEU A 89 -0.74 -0.60 8.42
N ALA A 90 -0.57 -0.97 9.69
CA ALA A 90 -1.11 -0.22 10.82
C ALA A 90 -0.47 1.18 10.94
N ASP A 91 0.84 1.32 10.76
CA ASP A 91 1.52 2.64 10.79
C ASP A 91 1.05 3.54 9.63
N LEU A 92 0.94 2.98 8.42
CA LEU A 92 0.39 3.69 7.26
C LEU A 92 -1.05 4.16 7.50
N HIS A 93 -1.85 3.36 8.20
CA HIS A 93 -3.21 3.75 8.59
C HIS A 93 -3.21 4.85 9.64
N ALA A 94 -2.43 4.72 10.72
CA ALA A 94 -2.34 5.70 11.79
C ALA A 94 -1.94 7.09 11.28
N ARG A 95 -0.98 7.15 10.33
CA ARG A 95 -0.57 8.41 9.70
C ARG A 95 -1.68 9.04 8.88
N ARG A 96 -2.40 8.27 8.06
CA ARG A 96 -3.53 8.80 7.26
C ARG A 96 -4.67 9.30 8.13
N THR A 97 -5.02 8.55 9.17
CA THR A 97 -6.11 8.95 10.08
C THR A 97 -5.72 10.19 10.88
N SER A 98 -4.47 10.26 11.37
CA SER A 98 -3.94 11.46 12.03
C SER A 98 -3.92 12.67 11.11
N GLN A 99 -3.55 12.49 9.84
CA GLN A 99 -3.60 13.55 8.83
C GLN A 99 -5.02 14.02 8.57
N ALA A 100 -5.99 13.11 8.46
CA ALA A 100 -7.39 13.46 8.29
C ALA A 100 -7.89 14.29 9.48
N LEU A 101 -7.56 13.88 10.71
CA LEU A 101 -7.88 14.61 11.94
C LEU A 101 -7.26 16.02 11.94
N ILE A 102 -5.96 16.14 11.65
CA ILE A 102 -5.26 17.42 11.56
C ILE A 102 -5.89 18.32 10.48
N ALA A 103 -6.25 17.76 9.32
CA ALA A 103 -6.90 18.49 8.24
C ALA A 103 -8.34 18.93 8.59
N THR A 104 -9.06 18.20 9.44
CA THR A 104 -10.41 18.57 9.88
C THR A 104 -10.41 19.66 10.96
N GLY A 105 -9.32 19.82 11.72
CA GLY A 105 -9.21 20.84 12.79
C GLY A 105 -9.53 22.26 12.32
N PRO A 106 -8.93 22.77 11.23
CA PRO A 106 -9.23 24.08 10.68
C PRO A 106 -10.70 24.26 10.24
N PHE A 107 -11.33 23.21 9.71
CA PHE A 107 -12.74 23.24 9.32
C PHE A 107 -13.65 23.40 10.53
N VAL A 108 -13.38 22.67 11.62
CA VAL A 108 -14.12 22.81 12.88
C VAL A 108 -13.93 24.21 13.46
N GLY A 109 -12.72 24.78 13.39
CA GLY A 109 -12.45 26.15 13.80
C GLY A 109 -13.21 27.19 12.99
N LEU A 110 -13.27 27.04 11.66
CA LEU A 110 -14.07 27.88 10.78
C LEU A 110 -15.57 27.79 11.10
N LEU A 111 -16.07 26.58 11.37
CA LEU A 111 -17.47 26.36 11.71
C LEU A 111 -17.84 27.05 13.03
N TRP A 112 -16.96 26.96 14.04
CA TRP A 112 -17.12 27.66 15.30
C TRP A 112 -17.08 29.19 15.13
N LEU A 113 -16.16 29.72 14.32
CA LEU A 113 -16.10 31.15 14.01
C LEU A 113 -17.39 31.66 13.34
N PHE A 114 -17.97 30.87 12.42
CA PHE A 114 -19.26 31.20 11.81
C PHE A 114 -20.42 31.13 12.82
N ALA A 115 -20.41 30.15 13.73
CA ALA A 115 -21.46 29.96 14.72
C ALA A 115 -21.47 31.04 15.82
N LEU A 116 -20.32 31.62 16.16
CA LEU A 116 -20.20 32.70 17.16
C LEU A 116 -20.62 34.08 16.64
N VAL A 117 -21.07 34.22 15.39
CA VAL A 117 -21.54 35.49 14.83
C VAL A 117 -23.07 35.46 14.62
N PRO A 118 -23.89 35.55 15.68
CA PRO A 118 -25.32 35.74 15.51
C PRO A 118 -25.65 37.23 15.36
N GLY A 119 -26.25 37.61 14.23
CA GLY A 119 -27.00 38.88 14.10
C GLY A 119 -26.21 40.15 13.72
N GLU A 120 -24.96 40.03 13.27
CA GLU A 120 -24.14 41.20 12.92
C GLU A 120 -24.51 41.81 11.55
N PRO A 121 -24.42 43.15 11.39
CA PRO A 121 -24.69 43.84 10.13
C PRO A 121 -23.69 43.43 9.03
N PRO A 122 -24.05 43.50 7.74
CA PRO A 122 -23.23 43.00 6.62
C PRO A 122 -21.81 43.58 6.52
N THR A 123 -21.52 44.71 7.18
CA THR A 123 -20.18 45.28 7.33
C THR A 123 -19.26 44.48 8.25
N ALA A 124 -19.79 43.77 9.25
CA ALA A 124 -19.01 42.87 10.11
C ALA A 124 -18.50 41.64 9.32
N LEU A 125 -19.26 41.23 8.29
CA LEU A 125 -18.86 40.15 7.39
C LEU A 125 -17.60 40.52 6.58
N LEU A 126 -17.45 41.79 6.19
CA LEU A 126 -16.25 42.32 5.54
C LEU A 126 -15.02 42.32 6.48
N VAL A 127 -15.23 42.51 7.78
CA VAL A 127 -14.17 42.47 8.81
C VAL A 127 -13.73 41.02 9.11
N GLY A 128 -14.64 40.03 8.97
CA GLY A 128 -14.33 38.60 9.12
C GLY A 128 -13.65 37.97 7.90
N LEU A 129 -13.78 38.58 6.72
CA LEU A 129 -13.23 38.10 5.45
C LEU A 129 -11.71 37.80 5.47
N PRO A 130 -10.85 38.64 6.07
CA PRO A 130 -9.42 38.36 6.19
C PRO A 130 -9.13 37.14 7.07
N ALA A 131 -9.90 36.95 8.14
CA ALA A 131 -9.75 35.81 9.04
C ALA A 131 -10.17 34.50 8.36
N VAL A 132 -11.26 34.52 7.57
CA VAL A 132 -11.67 33.38 6.74
C VAL A 132 -10.60 33.08 5.67
N GLY A 133 -10.10 34.11 4.99
CA GLY A 133 -9.03 33.96 4.00
C GLY A 133 -7.75 33.37 4.60
N ALA A 134 -7.36 33.82 5.80
CA ALA A 134 -6.20 33.30 6.52
C ALA A 134 -6.41 31.84 6.94
N ALA A 135 -7.60 31.46 7.43
CA ALA A 135 -7.92 30.08 7.79
C ALA A 135 -7.88 29.15 6.57
N VAL A 136 -8.42 29.59 5.43
CA VAL A 136 -8.36 28.82 4.17
C VAL A 136 -6.91 28.68 3.69
N ALA A 137 -6.12 29.75 3.75
CA ALA A 137 -4.70 29.72 3.36
C ALA A 137 -3.89 28.78 4.27
N ILE A 138 -4.10 28.83 5.58
CA ILE A 138 -3.44 27.93 6.55
C ILE A 138 -3.86 26.48 6.28
N GLY A 139 -5.15 26.22 6.04
CA GLY A 139 -5.65 24.90 5.67
C GLY A 139 -5.03 24.39 4.37
N ALA A 140 -4.91 25.23 3.35
CA ALA A 140 -4.29 24.89 2.08
C ALA A 140 -2.78 24.58 2.23
N VAL A 141 -2.05 25.39 3.01
CA VAL A 141 -0.63 25.14 3.31
C VAL A 141 -0.44 23.86 4.11
N ALA A 142 -1.27 23.62 5.14
CA ALA A 142 -1.23 22.39 5.92
C ALA A 142 -1.52 21.15 5.04
N ALA A 143 -2.49 21.24 4.13
CA ALA A 143 -2.80 20.17 3.18
C ALA A 143 -1.63 19.92 2.20
N LEU A 144 -1.03 20.98 1.65
CA LEU A 144 0.14 20.87 0.78
C LEU A 144 1.36 20.30 1.50
N LEU A 145 1.59 20.68 2.77
CA LEU A 145 2.67 20.12 3.59
C LEU A 145 2.41 18.64 3.91
N ALA A 146 1.18 18.27 4.27
CA ALA A 146 0.81 16.87 4.48
C ALA A 146 1.03 16.02 3.22
N LEU A 147 0.65 16.55 2.04
CA LEU A 147 0.89 15.90 0.75
C LEU A 147 2.39 15.83 0.42
N ALA A 148 3.17 16.88 0.69
CA ALA A 148 4.60 16.93 0.41
C ALA A 148 5.41 15.97 1.30
N VAL A 149 5.10 15.89 2.60
CA VAL A 149 5.73 14.95 3.53
C VAL A 149 5.43 13.50 3.11
N THR A 150 4.20 13.23 2.67
CA THR A 150 3.76 11.88 2.25
C THR A 150 4.29 11.48 0.87
N GLY A 151 4.28 12.39 -0.11
CA GLY A 151 4.87 12.17 -1.44
C GLY A 151 6.40 12.15 -1.42
N ARG A 152 7.03 12.60 -0.33
CA ARG A 152 8.45 12.39 -0.08
C ARG A 152 8.69 11.02 0.56
N ALA A 153 7.86 10.57 1.49
CA ALA A 153 7.99 9.22 2.07
C ALA A 153 7.89 8.09 1.03
N GLY A 154 7.04 8.21 -0.01
CA GLY A 154 6.92 7.20 -1.07
C GLY A 154 8.13 7.08 -2.01
N ARG A 155 9.07 8.04 -2.00
CA ARG A 155 10.34 8.00 -2.77
C ARG A 155 11.55 7.62 -1.90
N TRP A 156 11.33 7.33 -0.61
CA TRP A 156 12.34 6.84 0.33
C TRP A 156 12.01 5.43 0.83
N LEU A 157 11.63 4.52 -0.07
CA LEU A 157 11.92 3.11 0.13
C LEU A 157 13.22 2.77 -0.62
N PRO A 158 14.42 3.07 -0.08
CA PRO A 158 15.64 2.41 -0.51
C PRO A 158 15.55 0.91 -0.23
N ALA A 159 15.87 0.16 -1.29
CA ALA A 159 16.39 -1.20 -1.38
C ALA A 159 16.50 -2.03 -0.09
N ALA A 160 15.83 -3.19 -0.16
CA ALA A 160 16.17 -4.49 0.41
C ALA A 160 17.30 -4.51 1.48
N PRO A 161 17.02 -4.95 2.72
CA PRO A 161 18.08 -5.37 3.61
C PRO A 161 18.76 -6.61 2.99
N GLN A 162 20.00 -6.43 2.54
CA GLN A 162 20.92 -7.54 2.36
C GLN A 162 21.39 -8.01 3.74
N LEU A 163 21.48 -9.34 3.85
CA LEU A 163 22.00 -10.18 4.95
C LEU A 163 20.96 -10.74 5.92
#